data_AF-A0A0F9RS71-F1
#
_entry.id   AF-A0A0F9RS71-F1
#
_cell.length_a   1.000
_cell.length_b   1.000
_cell.length_c   1.000
_cell.angle_alpha   90.00
_cell.angle_beta   90.00
_cell.angle_gamma   90.00
#
_symmetry.space_group_name_H-M   'P 1'
#
loop_
_entity.id
_entity.type
_entity.pdbx_description
1 polymer ?
#
loop_
_entity_poly.entity_id
_entity_poly.type
_entity_poly.pdbx_seq_one_letter_code
_entity_poly.pdbx_strand_id
1 'polypeptide(L)'
;MIPRPKTRSIAGHSITLYAGVRYLATSPMGPSRHQPVDVTIHPLRGAPRTLGLTRIACLTPGRASRLVNAFNNGPTSFDGRVW
;
A
#
# COMPACT_ATOMS: atom_id res chain seq x y z
N MET A 1 -7.67 1.02 -21.68
CA MET A 1 -8.65 1.35 -20.62
C MET A 1 -7.92 2.16 -19.56
N ILE A 2 -8.38 3.36 -19.21
CA ILE A 2 -7.73 4.19 -18.17
C ILE A 2 -8.05 3.55 -16.81
N PRO A 3 -7.06 3.21 -15.98
CA PRO A 3 -7.30 2.66 -14.64
C PRO A 3 -8.12 3.67 -13.83
N ARG A 4 -9.18 3.22 -13.15
CA ARG A 4 -10.01 4.09 -12.29
C ARG A 4 -9.51 4.06 -10.85
N PRO A 5 -9.37 5.21 -10.17
CA PRO A 5 -9.04 5.22 -8.76
C PRO A 5 -10.19 4.62 -7.94
N LYS A 6 -9.84 3.86 -6.90
CA LYS A 6 -10.76 3.25 -5.95
C LYS A 6 -10.18 3.38 -4.56
N THR A 7 -11.03 3.68 -3.58
CA THR A 7 -10.64 3.91 -2.19
C THR A 7 -11.12 2.77 -1.31
N ARG A 8 -10.26 2.30 -0.40
CA ARG A 8 -10.60 1.29 0.62
C ARG A 8 -9.90 1.58 1.93
N SER A 9 -10.53 1.14 3.01
CA SER A 9 -9.93 1.15 4.34
C SER A 9 -9.10 -0.11 4.57
N ILE A 10 -7.80 0.06 4.84
CA ILE A 10 -6.86 -1.03 5.16
C ILE A 10 -6.13 -0.65 6.45
N ALA A 11 -6.22 -1.52 7.47
CA ALA A 11 -5.67 -1.28 8.80
C ALA A 11 -6.07 0.08 9.43
N GLY A 12 -7.26 0.60 9.09
CA GLY A 12 -7.76 1.90 9.57
C GLY A 12 -7.29 3.10 8.75
N HIS A 13 -6.61 2.89 7.62
CA HIS A 13 -6.18 3.94 6.70
C HIS A 13 -7.01 3.90 5.41
N SER A 14 -7.50 5.06 4.99
CA SER A 14 -8.15 5.21 3.69
C SER A 14 -7.10 5.33 2.59
N ILE A 15 -7.07 4.37 1.68
CA ILE A 15 -6.04 4.24 0.64
C ILE A 15 -6.73 4.26 -0.72
N THR A 16 -6.32 5.19 -1.58
CA THR A 16 -6.82 5.32 -2.95
C THR A 16 -5.78 4.78 -3.92
N LEU A 17 -6.14 3.74 -4.66
CA LEU A 17 -5.27 3.08 -5.66
C LEU A 17 -6.06 2.82 -6.95
N TYR A 18 -5.36 2.53 -8.03
CA TYR A 18 -6.01 2.29 -9.30
C TYR A 18 -6.43 0.82 -9.43
N ALA A 19 -7.68 0.60 -9.83
CA ALA A 19 -8.21 -0.73 -10.07
C ALA A 19 -7.45 -1.41 -11.22
N GLY A 20 -7.25 -2.73 -11.11
CA GLY A 20 -6.52 -3.54 -12.10
C GLY A 20 -4.99 -3.39 -12.03
N VAL A 21 -4.46 -2.77 -10.97
CA VAL A 21 -3.01 -2.60 -10.78
C VAL A 21 -2.59 -3.32 -9.50
N ARG A 22 -1.48 -4.05 -9.57
CA ARG A 22 -0.89 -4.69 -8.38
C ARG A 22 0.01 -3.71 -7.66
N TYR A 23 -0.11 -3.70 -6.34
CA TYR A 23 0.68 -2.85 -5.46
C TYR A 23 1.34 -3.67 -4.37
N LEU A 24 2.44 -3.16 -3.85
CA LEU A 24 3.13 -3.70 -2.69
C LEU A 24 3.33 -2.57 -1.67
N ALA A 25 3.02 -2.85 -0.41
CA ALA A 25 3.38 -1.97 0.70
C ALA A 25 4.74 -2.39 1.26
N THR A 26 5.64 -1.42 1.42
CA THR A 26 6.92 -1.58 2.08
C THR A 26 7.09 -0.56 3.18
N SER A 27 7.75 -0.98 4.25
CA SER A 27 8.26 -0.11 5.32
C SER A 27 9.79 -0.15 5.25
N PRO A 28 10.50 0.93 5.58
CA PRO A 28 11.96 0.87 5.72
C PRO A 28 12.34 -0.23 6.72
N MET A 29 13.36 -1.01 6.36
CA MET A 29 13.95 -2.04 7.22
C MET A 29 14.83 -1.33 8.24
N GLY A 30 14.49 -1.43 9.52
CA GLY A 30 15.35 -0.95 10.62
C GLY A 30 15.03 0.42 11.22
N PRO A 31 13.77 0.85 11.41
CA PRO A 31 13.55 1.88 12.41
C PRO A 31 13.87 1.32 13.79
N SER A 32 14.64 2.09 14.56
CA SER A 32 14.66 1.94 16.00
C SER A 32 13.22 1.79 16.50
N ARG A 33 12.93 0.86 17.43
CA ARG A 33 11.57 0.46 17.87
C ARG A 33 10.66 1.62 18.29
N HIS A 34 11.21 2.82 18.46
CA HIS A 34 10.55 4.03 18.92
C HIS A 34 10.40 5.15 17.87
N GLN A 35 11.01 5.02 16.68
CA GLN A 35 10.89 6.07 15.67
C GLN A 35 9.66 5.85 14.76
N PRO A 36 8.91 6.92 14.47
CA PRO A 36 7.89 6.88 13.43
C PRO A 36 8.51 6.49 12.09
N VAL A 37 7.80 5.66 11.33
CA VAL A 37 8.18 5.24 9.99
C VAL A 37 7.06 5.43 9.00
N ASP A 38 7.48 5.45 7.76
CA ASP A 38 6.58 5.67 6.65
C ASP A 38 6.40 4.38 5.88
N VAL A 39 5.16 4.05 5.58
CA VAL A 39 4.81 2.94 4.68
C VAL A 39 4.61 3.51 3.30
N THR A 40 5.35 2.97 2.34
CA THR A 40 5.24 3.33 0.93
C THR A 40 4.54 2.21 0.18
N ILE A 41 3.47 2.56 -0.53
CA ILE A 41 2.72 1.69 -1.41
C ILE A 41 3.11 2.04 -2.83
N HIS A 42 3.66 1.06 -3.54
CA HIS A 42 4.17 1.24 -4.89
C HIS A 42 3.57 0.20 -5.83
N PRO A 43 3.32 0.57 -7.09
CA PRO A 43 2.86 -0.39 -8.07
C PRO A 43 3.98 -1.40 -8.41
N LEU A 44 3.61 -2.65 -8.66
CA LEU A 44 4.52 -3.69 -9.13
C LEU A 44 4.85 -3.52 -10.63
N ARG A 45 5.88 -4.24 -11.10
CA ARG A 45 6.28 -4.24 -12.53
C ARG A 45 5.07 -4.51 -13.44
N GLY A 46 4.96 -3.74 -14.51
CA GLY A 46 3.87 -3.81 -15.49
C GLY A 46 2.84 -2.67 -15.35
N ALA A 47 2.87 -1.94 -14.24
CA ALA A 47 2.03 -0.77 -14.06
C ALA A 47 2.54 0.46 -14.85
N PRO A 48 1.64 1.35 -15.29
CA PRO A 48 2.03 2.63 -15.86
C PRO A 48 2.91 3.43 -14.87
N ARG A 49 4.04 3.94 -15.34
CA ARG A 49 4.96 4.79 -14.54
C ARG A 49 4.30 6.08 -14.04
N THR A 50 3.17 6.47 -14.62
CA THR A 50 2.35 7.60 -14.20
C THR A 50 1.61 7.35 -12.88
N LEU A 51 1.50 6.09 -12.43
CA LEU A 51 0.89 5.76 -11.16
C LEU A 51 1.88 6.09 -10.03
N GLY A 52 1.66 7.23 -9.39
CA GLY A 52 2.48 7.72 -8.29
C GLY A 52 2.50 6.78 -7.08
N LEU A 53 3.51 6.99 -6.23
CA LEU A 53 3.66 6.31 -4.95
C LEU A 53 2.64 6.87 -3.95
N THR A 54 2.02 6.02 -3.14
CA THR A 54 1.21 6.45 -2.00
C THR A 54 2.01 6.26 -0.72
N ARG A 55 2.23 7.32 0.04
CA ARG A 55 2.98 7.28 1.31
C ARG A 55 2.04 7.53 2.48
N ILE A 56 2.09 6.66 3.47
CA ILE A 56 1.43 6.84 4.77
C ILE A 56 2.54 7.10 5.78
N ALA A 57 2.64 8.36 6.21
CA ALA A 57 3.73 8.81 7.05
C ALA A 57 3.45 8.66 8.56
N CYS A 58 4.52 8.73 9.36
CA CYS A 58 4.48 8.86 10.81
C CYS A 58 3.75 7.72 11.54
N LEU A 59 3.91 6.48 11.07
CA LEU A 59 3.36 5.30 11.74
C LEU A 59 4.34 4.77 12.79
N THR A 60 3.83 4.35 13.94
CA THR A 60 4.66 3.57 14.87
C THR A 60 5.07 2.26 14.20
N PRO A 61 6.23 1.67 14.52
CA PRO A 61 6.69 0.43 13.87
C PRO A 61 5.66 -0.71 13.90
N GLY A 62 4.90 -0.82 15.00
CA GLY A 62 3.78 -1.76 15.11
C GLY A 62 2.62 -1.47 14.15
N ARG A 63 2.22 -0.20 13.99
CA ARG A 63 1.17 0.19 13.03
C ARG A 63 1.65 0.03 11.58
N ALA A 64 2.91 0.36 11.30
CA ALA A 64 3.52 0.15 10.00
C ALA A 64 3.55 -1.34 9.62
N SER A 65 3.99 -2.21 10.53
CA SER A 65 4.00 -3.66 10.33
C SER A 65 2.59 -4.22 10.14
N ARG A 66 1.63 -3.75 10.95
CA ARG A 66 0.22 -4.13 10.80
C ARG A 66 -0.35 -3.68 9.46
N LEU A 67 -0.04 -2.48 9.01
CA LEU A 67 -0.47 -1.96 7.71
C LEU A 67 0.14 -2.74 6.56
N VAL A 68 1.45 -2.98 6.58
CA VAL A 68 2.16 -3.77 5.55
C VAL A 68 1.58 -5.19 5.49
N ASN A 69 1.38 -5.84 6.64
CA ASN A 69 0.77 -7.17 6.68
C ASN A 69 -0.68 -7.16 6.20
N ALA A 70 -1.50 -6.20 6.64
CA ALA A 70 -2.89 -6.09 6.21
C ALA A 70 -3.02 -5.77 4.71
N PHE A 71 -2.07 -5.01 4.17
CA PHE A 71 -2.05 -4.64 2.75
C PHE A 71 -1.56 -5.80 1.88
N ASN A 72 -0.43 -6.43 2.24
CA ASN A 72 0.20 -7.47 1.43
C ASN A 72 -0.47 -8.85 1.59
N ASN A 73 -1.04 -9.16 2.76
CA ASN A 73 -1.72 -10.43 3.05
C ASN A 73 -3.26 -10.30 3.12
N GLY A 74 -3.80 -9.09 3.00
CA GLY A 74 -5.24 -8.88 2.93
C GLY A 74 -5.85 -9.47 1.66
N PRO A 75 -7.20 -9.49 1.55
CA PRO A 75 -7.87 -9.94 0.33
C PRO A 75 -7.30 -9.18 -0.87
N THR A 76 -6.66 -9.93 -1.76
CA THR A 76 -5.84 -9.45 -2.87
C THR A 76 -6.74 -8.89 -3.96
N SER A 77 -7.34 -7.73 -3.71
CA SER A 77 -8.15 -7.05 -4.72
C SER A 77 -8.76 -5.77 -4.19
N PHE A 78 -8.48 -4.65 -4.85
CA PHE A 78 -9.47 -3.59 -5.01
C PHE A 78 -10.64 -4.03 -5.92
N ASP A 79 -10.46 -5.11 -6.70
CA ASP A 79 -11.49 -5.84 -7.46
C ASP A 79 -10.97 -7.26 -7.78
N GLY A 80 -11.62 -8.33 -7.32
CA GLY A 80 -11.10 -9.72 -7.35
C GLY A 80 -10.51 -10.16 -8.70
N ARG A 81 -9.24 -10.64 -8.71
CA ARG A 81 -8.47 -11.23 -9.85
C ARG A 81 -8.18 -10.21 -10.98
N VAL A 82 -6.99 -10.05 -11.59
CA VAL A 82 -5.87 -10.90 -11.99
C VAL A 82 -4.57 -10.04 -11.99
N TRP A 83 -3.45 -10.76 -12.09
CA TRP A 83 -2.04 -10.41 -12.27
C TRP A 83 -1.71 -9.25 -13.20
#